data_AF-A0A0C3PIV6-F1
#
_entry.id   AF-A0A0C3PIV6-F1
#
_cell.length_a   1.000
_cell.length_b   1.000
_cell.length_c   1.000
_cell.angle_alpha   90.00
_cell.angle_beta   90.00
_cell.angle_gamma   90.00
#
_symmetry.space_group_name_H-M   'P 1'
#
loop_
_entity.id
_entity.type
_entity.pdbx_description
1 polymer ?
#
loop_
_entity_poly.entity_id
_entity_poly.type
_entity_poly.pdbx_seq_one_letter_code
_entity_poly.pdbx_strand_id
1 'polypeptide(L)'
;WITSLNTDYIPQPFIFDRETIMPLCNGWFGHIDCFQWPQLFTEHYTWSPCVPWKVAYGDDPMWKWLWWNVTQSVEDFVLERGSAFKVGRIHADKWKSMETVYNRVDEHLQCWLKKHPHYKGPLRPDLWLGSCRQCLLHLKQLPFTFQDTVILVAFCQRLLRDVFGMLEYLDTDLDPAMGTFVDSFDHWIGAFTTDPDICQHLFEIHMPVWMVWKPNCVPPDMQVSKAIEITCPHDIVTDPEVFEVREMLKWHSAWYHPGELCHRHT
;
A
#
# COMPACT_ATOMS: atom_id res chain seq x y z
N TRP A 1 22.80 -9.98 6.69
CA TRP A 1 22.09 -10.18 7.98
C TRP A 1 20.96 -9.18 8.05
N ILE A 2 19.84 -9.51 8.70
CA ILE A 2 18.74 -8.57 8.91
C ILE A 2 18.48 -8.51 10.40
N THR A 3 18.30 -7.31 10.95
CA THR A 3 17.99 -7.09 12.37
C THR A 3 16.88 -6.07 12.49
N SER A 4 16.04 -6.18 13.53
CA SER A 4 15.12 -5.11 13.91
C SER A 4 15.46 -4.60 15.31
N LEU A 5 15.12 -3.33 15.56
CA LEU A 5 15.26 -2.70 16.86
C LEU A 5 13.94 -2.66 17.65
N ASN A 6 12.79 -2.79 16.98
CA ASN A 6 11.47 -2.57 17.56
C ASN A 6 10.40 -3.58 17.14
N THR A 7 10.78 -4.66 16.44
CA THR A 7 9.88 -5.76 16.07
C THR A 7 10.42 -7.10 16.56
N ASP A 8 9.54 -8.05 16.83
CA ASP A 8 9.88 -9.40 17.29
C ASP A 8 9.88 -10.46 16.17
N TYR A 9 9.66 -10.03 14.92
CA TYR A 9 9.66 -10.82 13.70
C TYR A 9 10.48 -10.15 12.58
N ILE A 10 10.90 -10.91 11.56
CA ILE A 10 11.59 -10.38 10.37
C ILE A 10 10.82 -10.83 9.13
N PRO A 11 10.21 -9.91 8.37
CA PRO A 11 9.58 -10.25 7.11
C PRO A 11 10.64 -10.67 6.09
N GLN A 12 10.26 -11.52 5.14
CA GLN A 12 11.12 -11.87 4.02
C GLN A 12 11.32 -10.63 3.15
N PRO A 13 12.56 -10.12 2.95
CA PRO A 13 12.75 -9.00 2.04
C PRO A 13 12.39 -9.45 0.62
N PHE A 14 11.69 -8.60 -0.11
CA PHE A 14 11.48 -8.82 -1.53
C PHE A 14 12.68 -8.31 -2.32
N ILE A 15 13.24 -9.14 -3.20
CA ILE A 15 14.31 -8.75 -4.11
C ILE A 15 13.67 -8.53 -5.48
N PHE A 16 13.62 -7.28 -5.91
CA PHE A 16 13.15 -6.94 -7.25
C PHE A 16 14.12 -7.50 -8.30
N ASP A 17 13.81 -8.69 -8.80
CA ASP A 17 14.43 -9.20 -10.02
C ASP A 17 13.85 -8.47 -11.25
N ARG A 18 14.27 -8.87 -12.46
CA ARG A 18 13.73 -8.34 -13.74
C ARG A 18 12.30 -8.83 -13.98
N GLU A 19 11.42 -8.60 -13.04
CA GLU A 19 10.03 -9.03 -13.10
C GLU A 19 9.19 -8.04 -13.89
N THR A 20 8.28 -8.58 -14.69
CA THR A 20 7.32 -7.76 -15.42
C THR A 20 6.18 -7.40 -14.47
N ILE A 21 5.95 -6.10 -14.25
CA ILE A 21 4.83 -5.63 -13.42
C ILE A 21 3.54 -5.87 -14.20
N MET A 22 2.73 -6.83 -13.73
CA MET A 22 1.42 -7.13 -14.27
C MET A 22 0.42 -7.29 -13.12
N PRO A 23 -0.84 -6.81 -13.28
CA PRO A 23 -1.88 -7.15 -12.33
C PRO A 23 -2.07 -8.67 -12.28
N LEU A 24 -2.33 -9.19 -11.09
CA LEU A 24 -2.67 -10.59 -10.82
C LEU A 24 -4.18 -10.78 -10.78
N CYS A 25 -4.67 -11.98 -10.44
CA CYS A 25 -6.11 -12.29 -10.46
C CYS A 25 -6.96 -11.46 -9.48
N ASN A 26 -6.32 -10.83 -8.48
CA ASN A 26 -6.96 -9.88 -7.58
C ASN A 26 -6.76 -8.40 -8.00
N GLY A 27 -6.08 -8.13 -9.12
CA GLY A 27 -5.79 -6.77 -9.61
C GLY A 27 -4.59 -6.07 -8.97
N TRP A 28 -3.91 -6.74 -8.02
CA TRP A 28 -2.71 -6.24 -7.35
C TRP A 28 -1.43 -6.71 -8.07
N PHE A 29 -0.26 -6.23 -7.63
CA PHE A 29 1.03 -6.58 -8.24
C PHE A 29 1.85 -7.62 -7.44
N GLY A 30 1.18 -8.40 -6.58
CA GLY A 30 1.81 -9.40 -5.73
C GLY A 30 2.85 -8.79 -4.80
N HIS A 31 4.00 -9.44 -4.68
CA HIS A 31 5.11 -9.03 -3.81
C HIS A 31 5.81 -7.73 -4.23
N ILE A 32 5.61 -7.26 -5.47
CA ILE A 32 6.13 -5.97 -5.96
C ILE A 32 5.31 -4.82 -5.35
N ASP A 33 4.09 -5.12 -4.93
CA ASP A 33 3.16 -4.13 -4.41
C ASP A 33 3.60 -3.68 -2.99
N CYS A 34 4.03 -2.41 -2.88
CA CYS A 34 4.46 -1.81 -1.61
C CYS A 34 3.36 -1.71 -0.57
N PHE A 35 2.11 -1.98 -0.97
CA PHE A 35 0.99 -2.04 -0.06
C PHE A 35 0.79 -3.46 0.49
N GLN A 36 1.38 -4.52 -0.06
CA GLN A 36 1.11 -5.88 0.44
C GLN A 36 2.17 -6.39 1.41
N TRP A 37 3.40 -5.91 1.28
CA TRP A 37 4.52 -6.37 2.07
C TRP A 37 5.53 -5.24 2.33
N PRO A 38 6.32 -5.29 3.43
CA PRO A 38 7.33 -4.27 3.69
C PRO A 38 8.36 -4.20 2.57
N GLN A 39 8.69 -2.98 2.16
CA GLN A 39 9.63 -2.71 1.07
C GLN A 39 10.87 -1.96 1.59
N LEU A 40 11.87 -1.83 0.73
CA LEU A 40 13.01 -0.95 1.00
C LEU A 40 12.54 0.51 1.07
N PHE A 41 12.90 1.20 2.14
CA PHE A 41 12.61 2.60 2.34
C PHE A 41 13.16 3.46 1.19
N THR A 42 12.39 4.48 0.81
CA THR A 42 12.79 5.47 -0.18
C THR A 42 12.19 6.83 0.16
N GLU A 43 12.99 7.88 0.01
CA GLU A 43 12.55 9.27 0.22
C GLU A 43 11.46 9.71 -0.76
N HIS A 44 11.29 9.02 -1.89
CA HIS A 44 10.20 9.33 -2.82
C HIS A 44 8.83 8.89 -2.31
N TYR A 45 8.80 7.94 -1.37
CA TYR A 45 7.59 7.37 -0.79
C TYR A 45 7.74 7.30 0.73
N THR A 46 8.07 8.42 1.39
CA THR A 46 8.36 8.48 2.83
C THR A 46 7.22 7.95 3.71
N TRP A 47 5.98 8.04 3.25
CA TRP A 47 4.78 7.57 3.95
C TRP A 47 4.50 6.07 3.78
N SER A 48 5.18 5.41 2.83
CA SER A 48 4.94 3.99 2.54
C SER A 48 5.08 3.06 3.76
N PRO A 49 5.98 3.29 4.73
CA PRO A 49 6.03 2.47 5.93
C PRO A 49 4.75 2.57 6.78
N CYS A 50 4.02 3.70 6.71
CA CYS A 50 2.77 3.95 7.45
C CYS A 50 1.52 3.38 6.78
N VAL A 51 1.68 2.73 5.63
CA VAL A 51 0.55 2.07 4.95
C VAL A 51 -0.06 1.04 5.93
N PRO A 52 -1.40 0.99 6.03
CA PRO A 52 -2.04 0.15 7.03
C PRO A 52 -1.73 -1.30 6.75
N TRP A 53 -1.39 -2.07 7.77
CA TRP A 53 -1.07 -3.48 7.62
C TRP A 53 -2.32 -4.34 7.77
N LYS A 54 -2.49 -5.28 6.83
CA LYS A 54 -3.66 -6.17 6.80
C LYS A 54 -3.84 -6.98 8.08
N VAL A 55 -2.75 -7.37 8.74
CA VAL A 55 -2.83 -8.13 10.00
C VAL A 55 -3.56 -7.35 11.08
N ALA A 56 -3.37 -6.03 11.15
CA ALA A 56 -4.02 -5.19 12.14
C ALA A 56 -5.44 -4.76 11.77
N TYR A 57 -5.70 -4.55 10.48
CA TYR A 57 -6.95 -3.94 9.99
C TYR A 57 -7.88 -4.88 9.21
N GLY A 58 -7.42 -6.09 8.86
CA GLY A 58 -8.12 -7.01 7.97
C GLY A 58 -9.42 -7.57 8.56
N ASP A 59 -9.51 -7.65 9.89
CA ASP A 59 -10.71 -8.10 10.60
C ASP A 59 -11.61 -6.93 11.04
N ASP A 60 -11.16 -5.67 10.87
CA ASP A 60 -11.97 -4.51 11.19
C ASP A 60 -13.17 -4.40 10.21
N PRO A 61 -14.41 -4.24 10.71
CA PRO A 61 -15.61 -4.23 9.87
C PRO A 61 -15.60 -3.19 8.74
N MET A 62 -14.89 -2.08 8.94
CA MET A 62 -14.75 -0.97 8.00
C MET A 62 -13.44 -1.08 7.21
N TRP A 63 -12.30 -1.28 7.86
CA TRP A 63 -11.01 -1.24 7.17
C TRP A 63 -10.74 -2.47 6.30
N LYS A 64 -11.39 -3.61 6.57
CA LYS A 64 -11.28 -4.82 5.73
C LYS A 64 -11.55 -4.58 4.23
N TRP A 65 -12.33 -3.56 3.90
CA TRP A 65 -12.65 -3.20 2.51
C TRP A 65 -11.45 -2.69 1.72
N LEU A 66 -10.34 -2.33 2.38
CA LEU A 66 -9.05 -2.06 1.75
C LEU A 66 -8.38 -3.31 1.16
N TRP A 67 -8.83 -4.51 1.55
CA TRP A 67 -8.35 -5.81 1.05
C TRP A 67 -9.47 -6.69 0.50
N TRP A 68 -10.63 -6.12 0.21
CA TRP A 68 -11.75 -6.88 -0.37
C TRP A 68 -11.44 -7.27 -1.81
N ASN A 69 -11.50 -8.57 -2.10
CA ASN A 69 -11.43 -9.10 -3.45
C ASN A 69 -12.85 -9.27 -4.01
N VAL A 70 -13.14 -8.58 -5.11
CA VAL A 70 -14.43 -8.73 -5.82
C VAL A 70 -14.50 -10.10 -6.49
N THR A 71 -15.64 -10.78 -6.35
CA THR A 71 -15.89 -12.07 -7.00
C THR A 71 -16.92 -11.94 -8.12
N GLN A 72 -17.02 -12.96 -9.00
CA GLN A 72 -18.06 -13.01 -10.03
C GLN A 72 -19.45 -13.37 -9.47
N SER A 73 -19.58 -13.52 -8.15
CA SER A 73 -20.86 -13.84 -7.52
C SER A 73 -21.83 -12.66 -7.65
N VAL A 74 -23.13 -12.95 -7.66
CA VAL A 74 -24.17 -11.91 -7.82
C VAL A 74 -24.25 -10.95 -6.63
N GLU A 75 -23.70 -11.37 -5.49
CA GLU A 75 -23.58 -10.57 -4.27
C GLU A 75 -22.48 -9.50 -4.36
N ASP A 76 -21.51 -9.69 -5.27
CA ASP A 76 -20.38 -8.79 -5.47
C ASP A 76 -20.46 -8.05 -6.81
N PHE A 77 -20.88 -8.72 -7.88
CA PHE A 77 -20.89 -8.19 -9.25
C PHE A 77 -22.18 -8.53 -10.00
N VAL A 78 -22.92 -7.50 -10.42
CA VAL A 78 -24.21 -7.60 -11.08
C VAL A 78 -24.07 -7.24 -12.55
N LEU A 79 -24.40 -8.20 -13.43
CA LEU A 79 -24.38 -8.00 -14.88
C LEU A 79 -25.47 -7.04 -15.36
N GLU A 80 -25.14 -6.22 -16.37
CA GLU A 80 -26.08 -5.32 -17.01
C GLU A 80 -27.11 -6.09 -17.85
N ARG A 81 -28.39 -5.85 -17.59
CA ARG A 81 -29.47 -6.49 -18.36
C ARG A 81 -29.56 -5.88 -19.75
N GLY A 82 -29.58 -6.73 -20.76
CA GLY A 82 -29.73 -6.30 -22.16
C GLY A 82 -28.46 -5.75 -22.80
N SER A 83 -27.30 -5.85 -22.13
CA SER A 83 -26.01 -5.55 -22.76
C SER A 83 -25.57 -6.67 -23.70
N ALA A 84 -25.06 -6.29 -24.88
CA ALA A 84 -24.41 -7.24 -25.80
C ALA A 84 -23.02 -7.69 -25.30
N PHE A 85 -22.45 -6.96 -24.34
CA PHE A 85 -21.15 -7.26 -23.73
C PHE A 85 -21.34 -7.85 -22.33
N LYS A 86 -20.41 -8.70 -21.89
CA LYS A 86 -20.36 -9.24 -20.52
C LYS A 86 -19.83 -8.18 -19.54
N VAL A 87 -20.61 -7.13 -19.35
CA VAL A 87 -20.30 -6.02 -18.44
C VAL A 87 -21.29 -5.95 -17.30
N GLY A 88 -20.86 -5.42 -16.18
CA GLY A 88 -21.62 -5.31 -14.95
C GLY A 88 -21.06 -4.25 -14.03
N ARG A 89 -21.57 -4.23 -12.80
CA ARG A 89 -21.21 -3.27 -11.75
C ARG A 89 -20.98 -4.01 -10.45
N ILE A 90 -20.19 -3.42 -9.57
CA ILE A 90 -20.16 -3.90 -8.19
C ILE A 90 -21.53 -3.69 -7.53
N HIS A 91 -21.91 -4.61 -6.67
CA HIS A 91 -23.17 -4.53 -5.93
C HIS A 91 -23.20 -3.26 -5.07
N ALA A 92 -24.37 -2.63 -4.98
CA ALA A 92 -24.54 -1.32 -4.34
C ALA A 92 -24.05 -1.29 -2.89
N ASP A 93 -24.30 -2.37 -2.13
CA ASP A 93 -23.86 -2.48 -0.74
C ASP A 93 -22.33 -2.58 -0.59
N LYS A 94 -21.66 -3.21 -1.56
CA LYS A 94 -20.20 -3.33 -1.59
C LYS A 94 -19.56 -1.99 -1.92
N TRP A 95 -20.11 -1.31 -2.93
CA TRP A 95 -19.74 0.08 -3.25
C TRP A 95 -19.93 0.99 -2.04
N LYS A 96 -21.08 0.88 -1.35
CA LYS A 96 -21.38 1.68 -0.17
C LYS A 96 -20.37 1.46 0.96
N SER A 97 -19.91 0.23 1.11
CA SER A 97 -18.90 -0.09 2.11
C SER A 97 -17.53 0.53 1.78
N MET A 98 -17.12 0.54 0.51
CA MET A 98 -15.93 1.27 0.08
C MET A 98 -16.09 2.80 0.24
N GLU A 99 -17.29 3.33 -0.02
CA GLU A 99 -17.61 4.74 0.22
C GLU A 99 -17.45 5.11 1.70
N THR A 100 -17.84 4.21 2.63
CA THR A 100 -17.63 4.43 4.06
C THR A 100 -16.15 4.56 4.42
N VAL A 101 -15.27 3.73 3.85
CA VAL A 101 -13.81 3.86 4.04
C VAL A 101 -13.32 5.19 3.50
N TYR A 102 -13.71 5.56 2.29
CA TYR A 102 -13.35 6.85 1.71
C TYR A 102 -13.78 8.02 2.59
N ASN A 103 -15.02 8.03 3.08
CA ASN A 103 -15.52 9.10 3.93
C ASN A 103 -14.72 9.20 5.22
N ARG A 104 -14.29 8.07 5.79
CA ARG A 104 -13.45 8.08 6.99
C ARG A 104 -12.09 8.73 6.74
N VAL A 105 -11.45 8.41 5.63
CA VAL A 105 -10.18 9.01 5.23
C VAL A 105 -10.35 10.49 4.90
N ASP A 106 -11.45 10.88 4.25
CA ASP A 106 -11.79 12.29 4.01
C ASP A 106 -12.00 13.06 5.31
N GLU A 107 -12.78 12.53 6.25
CA GLU A 107 -12.97 13.13 7.58
C GLU A 107 -11.64 13.38 8.29
N HIS A 108 -10.72 12.42 8.23
CA HIS A 108 -9.37 12.54 8.80
C HIS A 108 -8.59 13.65 8.11
N LEU A 109 -8.53 13.67 6.77
CA LEU A 109 -7.88 14.74 6.01
C LEU A 109 -8.48 16.11 6.34
N GLN A 110 -9.81 16.24 6.40
CA GLN A 110 -10.46 17.51 6.72
C GLN A 110 -10.12 17.97 8.14
N CYS A 111 -10.06 17.06 9.11
CA CYS A 111 -9.61 17.36 10.46
C CYS A 111 -8.15 17.83 10.48
N TRP A 112 -7.29 17.15 9.73
CA TRP A 112 -5.87 17.48 9.63
C TRP A 112 -5.63 18.85 8.98
N LEU A 113 -6.30 19.15 7.85
CA LEU A 113 -6.20 20.44 7.16
C LEU A 113 -6.66 21.62 8.03
N LYS A 114 -7.66 21.40 8.89
CA LYS A 114 -8.11 22.41 9.86
C LYS A 114 -7.05 22.69 10.94
N LYS A 115 -6.32 21.67 11.37
CA LYS A 115 -5.20 21.81 12.32
C LYS A 115 -3.97 22.47 11.65
N HIS A 116 -3.77 22.20 10.36
CA HIS A 116 -2.59 22.63 9.60
C HIS A 116 -2.93 23.48 8.36
N PRO A 117 -3.59 24.65 8.51
CA PRO A 117 -4.12 25.43 7.38
C PRO A 117 -3.05 26.04 6.47
N HIS A 118 -1.78 26.04 6.89
CA HIS A 118 -0.64 26.59 6.15
C HIS A 118 0.39 25.54 5.79
N TYR A 119 0.02 24.25 5.82
CA TYR A 119 0.91 23.19 5.39
C TYR A 119 1.34 23.40 3.93
N LYS A 120 2.66 23.33 3.69
CA LYS A 120 3.31 23.49 2.38
C LYS A 120 4.29 22.35 2.08
N GLY A 121 4.18 21.24 2.81
CA GLY A 121 5.05 20.10 2.60
C GLY A 121 4.77 19.38 1.27
N PRO A 122 5.63 18.39 0.92
CA PRO A 122 5.58 17.73 -0.38
C PRO A 122 4.40 16.77 -0.53
N LEU A 123 3.82 16.27 0.56
CA LEU A 123 2.70 15.33 0.49
C LEU A 123 1.40 16.05 0.16
N ARG A 124 0.63 15.47 -0.77
CA ARG A 124 -0.61 16.06 -1.30
C ARG A 124 -1.79 15.11 -1.14
N PRO A 125 -2.15 14.71 0.09
CA PRO A 125 -3.24 13.76 0.33
C PRO A 125 -4.58 14.23 -0.25
N ASP A 126 -4.78 15.55 -0.38
CA ASP A 126 -5.93 16.17 -1.04
C ASP A 126 -6.09 15.76 -2.52
N LEU A 127 -4.99 15.76 -3.28
CA LEU A 127 -5.01 15.41 -4.70
C LEU A 127 -5.24 13.92 -4.92
N TRP A 128 -4.62 13.09 -4.08
CA TRP A 128 -4.76 11.64 -4.14
C TRP A 128 -6.17 11.21 -3.72
N LEU A 129 -6.74 11.81 -2.67
CA LEU A 129 -8.12 11.56 -2.27
C LEU A 129 -9.13 12.00 -3.35
N GLY A 130 -8.85 13.11 -4.05
CA GLY A 130 -9.62 13.50 -5.24
C GLY A 130 -9.65 12.40 -6.31
N SER A 131 -8.52 11.72 -6.52
CA SER A 131 -8.41 10.57 -7.44
C SER A 131 -9.18 9.35 -6.92
N CYS A 132 -9.15 9.07 -5.62
CA CYS A 132 -9.98 8.04 -4.99
C CYS A 132 -11.46 8.28 -5.28
N ARG A 133 -11.91 9.53 -5.13
CA ARG A 133 -13.31 9.92 -5.35
C ARG A 133 -13.75 9.66 -6.79
N GLN A 134 -12.92 10.01 -7.77
CA GLN A 134 -13.23 9.74 -9.18
C GLN A 134 -13.30 8.24 -9.46
N CYS A 135 -12.38 7.45 -8.91
CA CYS A 135 -12.39 5.99 -9.05
C CYS A 135 -13.68 5.39 -8.47
N LEU A 136 -14.10 5.80 -7.27
CA LEU A 136 -15.36 5.36 -6.65
C LEU A 136 -16.59 5.76 -7.45
N LEU A 137 -16.60 6.96 -8.04
CA LEU A 137 -17.69 7.40 -8.90
C LEU A 137 -17.78 6.57 -10.18
N HIS A 138 -16.63 6.24 -10.80
CA HIS A 138 -16.60 5.34 -11.95
C HIS A 138 -17.15 3.96 -11.61
N LEU A 139 -16.69 3.35 -10.50
CA LEU A 139 -17.19 2.06 -10.02
C LEU A 139 -18.71 2.07 -9.76
N LYS A 140 -19.28 3.21 -9.40
CA LYS A 140 -20.73 3.38 -9.23
C LYS A 140 -21.47 3.53 -10.57
N GLN A 141 -20.96 4.39 -11.45
CA GLN A 141 -21.71 4.97 -12.57
C GLN A 141 -21.49 4.28 -13.91
N LEU A 142 -20.37 3.59 -14.10
CA LEU A 142 -20.02 2.93 -15.36
C LEU A 142 -20.05 1.39 -15.21
N PRO A 143 -20.56 0.66 -16.21
CA PRO A 143 -20.44 -0.78 -16.24
C PRO A 143 -19.09 -1.17 -16.87
N PHE A 144 -18.46 -2.20 -16.33
CA PHE A 144 -17.15 -2.67 -16.75
C PHE A 144 -17.16 -4.17 -16.97
N THR A 145 -16.15 -4.71 -17.66
CA THR A 145 -15.91 -6.14 -17.59
C THR A 145 -15.56 -6.52 -16.14
N PHE A 146 -15.71 -7.79 -15.78
CA PHE A 146 -15.32 -8.25 -14.45
C PHE A 146 -13.82 -7.97 -14.19
N GLN A 147 -12.96 -8.20 -15.18
CA GLN A 147 -11.52 -7.98 -15.07
C GLN A 147 -11.18 -6.49 -14.86
N ASP A 148 -11.79 -5.59 -15.61
CA ASP A 148 -11.61 -4.14 -15.41
C ASP A 148 -12.11 -3.70 -14.04
N THR A 149 -13.20 -4.31 -13.54
CA THR A 149 -13.73 -4.05 -12.20
C THR A 149 -12.74 -4.45 -11.12
N VAL A 150 -12.13 -5.64 -11.23
CA VAL A 150 -11.08 -6.10 -10.30
C VAL A 150 -9.92 -5.10 -10.26
N ILE A 151 -9.43 -4.67 -11.43
CA ILE A 151 -8.33 -3.69 -11.52
C ILE A 151 -8.73 -2.36 -10.87
N LEU A 152 -9.93 -1.85 -11.16
CA LEU A 152 -10.40 -0.57 -10.62
C LEU A 152 -10.63 -0.63 -9.11
N VAL A 153 -11.14 -1.73 -8.57
CA VAL A 153 -11.28 -1.94 -7.13
C VAL A 153 -9.90 -1.95 -6.47
N ALA A 154 -8.95 -2.73 -6.98
CA ALA A 154 -7.59 -2.78 -6.45
C ALA A 154 -6.87 -1.42 -6.55
N PHE A 155 -7.09 -0.68 -7.65
CA PHE A 155 -6.57 0.68 -7.79
C PHE A 155 -7.16 1.65 -6.77
N CYS A 156 -8.48 1.61 -6.56
CA CYS A 156 -9.14 2.43 -5.53
C CYS A 156 -8.62 2.12 -4.14
N GLN A 157 -8.44 0.84 -3.81
CA GLN A 157 -7.89 0.39 -2.54
C GLN A 157 -6.47 0.92 -2.31
N ARG A 158 -5.59 0.82 -3.32
CA ARG A 158 -4.23 1.36 -3.24
C ARG A 158 -4.21 2.86 -2.99
N LEU A 159 -5.00 3.63 -3.74
CA LEU A 159 -5.08 5.08 -3.52
C LEU A 159 -5.57 5.44 -2.10
N LEU A 160 -6.57 4.71 -1.58
CA LEU A 160 -7.06 4.92 -0.21
C LEU A 160 -5.99 4.61 0.83
N ARG A 161 -5.20 3.54 0.62
CA ARG A 161 -4.11 3.14 1.50
C ARG A 161 -2.92 4.10 1.45
N ASP A 162 -2.64 4.67 0.28
CA ASP A 162 -1.67 5.76 0.13
C ASP A 162 -2.09 6.97 0.96
N VAL A 163 -3.32 7.45 0.78
CA VAL A 163 -3.81 8.63 1.52
C VAL A 163 -3.82 8.36 3.01
N PHE A 164 -4.24 7.15 3.44
CA PHE A 164 -4.15 6.74 4.84
C PHE A 164 -2.70 6.84 5.35
N GLY A 165 -1.75 6.20 4.66
CA GLY A 165 -0.34 6.23 5.06
C GLY A 165 0.23 7.63 5.08
N MET A 166 -0.12 8.49 4.12
CA MET A 166 0.27 9.91 4.11
C MET A 166 -0.26 10.64 5.34
N LEU A 167 -1.52 10.43 5.73
CA LEU A 167 -2.10 11.09 6.89
C LEU A 167 -1.46 10.60 8.20
N GLU A 168 -1.26 9.30 8.35
CA GLU A 168 -0.55 8.72 9.51
C GLU A 168 0.88 9.28 9.61
N TYR A 169 1.61 9.32 8.49
CA TYR A 169 2.95 9.92 8.43
C TYR A 169 2.95 11.40 8.85
N LEU A 170 1.93 12.15 8.44
CA LEU A 170 1.78 13.57 8.76
C LEU A 170 1.29 13.86 10.18
N ASP A 171 0.55 12.92 10.79
CA ASP A 171 0.09 13.00 12.18
C ASP A 171 1.08 12.42 13.18
N THR A 172 2.09 11.68 12.72
CA THR A 172 3.16 11.18 13.56
C THR A 172 3.99 12.37 14.04
N ASP A 173 3.62 12.90 15.21
CA ASP A 173 4.40 13.91 15.91
C ASP A 173 5.79 13.33 16.19
N LEU A 174 6.81 13.95 15.57
CA LEU A 174 8.22 13.62 15.72
C LEU A 174 8.76 14.05 17.10
N ASP A 175 8.03 13.80 18.20
CA ASP A 175 8.58 14.07 19.52
C ASP A 175 9.61 12.97 19.80
N PRO A 176 10.92 13.29 19.89
CA PRO A 176 11.96 12.28 19.92
C PRO A 176 11.76 11.38 21.13
N ALA A 177 11.59 10.08 20.90
CA ALA A 177 11.55 9.10 21.98
C ALA A 177 12.78 9.30 22.88
N MET A 178 12.54 9.60 24.16
CA MET A 178 13.58 9.83 25.16
C MET A 178 14.30 8.52 25.52
N GLY A 179 15.10 7.98 24.59
CA GLY A 179 16.06 6.89 24.82
C GLY A 179 15.51 5.56 25.34
N THR A 180 14.19 5.37 25.40
CA THR A 180 13.57 4.12 25.81
C THR A 180 13.32 3.22 24.61
N PHE A 181 13.60 1.93 24.74
CA PHE A 181 13.10 0.92 23.81
C PHE A 181 11.58 0.94 23.85
N VAL A 182 10.96 1.36 22.75
CA VAL A 182 9.50 1.34 22.59
C VAL A 182 9.21 0.43 21.41
N ASP A 183 8.27 -0.49 21.62
CA ASP A 183 7.81 -1.42 20.60
C ASP A 183 7.23 -0.65 19.41
N SER A 184 7.36 -1.20 18.21
CA SER A 184 6.80 -0.58 17.02
C SER A 184 5.27 -0.56 17.05
N PHE A 185 4.69 0.30 16.24
CA PHE A 185 3.28 0.23 15.93
C PHE A 185 2.97 -0.97 15.01
N ASP A 186 2.38 -2.02 15.59
CA ASP A 186 1.98 -3.25 14.88
C ASP A 186 0.86 -3.05 13.84
N HIS A 187 0.40 -1.82 13.62
CA HIS A 187 -0.65 -1.49 12.67
C HIS A 187 -0.13 -0.96 11.33
N TRP A 188 1.16 -0.69 11.21
CA TRP A 188 1.80 -0.24 9.98
C TRP A 188 2.64 -1.34 9.36
N ILE A 189 2.85 -1.25 8.04
CA ILE A 189 3.61 -2.26 7.31
C ILE A 189 5.10 -2.19 7.62
N GLY A 190 5.63 -0.99 7.88
CA GLY A 190 7.05 -0.78 8.13
C GLY A 190 7.93 -0.85 6.88
N ALA A 191 9.24 -0.81 7.07
CA ALA A 191 10.19 -0.82 5.96
C ALA A 191 11.55 -1.45 6.28
N PHE A 192 12.19 -1.96 5.24
CA PHE A 192 13.60 -2.30 5.26
C PHE A 192 14.45 -1.06 5.00
N THR A 193 15.66 -1.01 5.55
CA THR A 193 16.65 0.00 5.17
C THR A 193 18.06 -0.57 5.25
N THR A 194 18.97 -0.03 4.44
CA THR A 194 20.42 -0.29 4.56
C THR A 194 21.17 0.87 5.20
N ASP A 195 20.45 1.96 5.52
CA ASP A 195 20.99 3.21 6.05
C ASP A 195 20.71 3.28 7.56
N PRO A 196 21.75 3.34 8.42
CA PRO A 196 21.58 3.44 9.87
C PRO A 196 20.83 4.69 10.32
N ASP A 197 20.99 5.83 9.63
CA ASP A 197 20.36 7.08 10.01
C ASP A 197 18.85 7.01 9.75
N ILE A 198 18.46 6.42 8.62
CA ILE A 198 17.05 6.11 8.33
C ILE A 198 16.50 5.09 9.32
N CYS A 199 17.27 4.05 9.68
CA CYS A 199 16.84 3.05 10.65
C CYS A 199 16.52 3.68 12.00
N GLN A 200 17.42 4.55 12.49
CA GLN A 200 17.26 5.29 13.72
C GLN A 200 16.04 6.22 13.65
N HIS A 201 15.88 6.95 12.55
CA HIS A 201 14.73 7.84 12.36
C HIS A 201 13.39 7.08 12.39
N LEU A 202 13.26 5.96 11.66
CA LEU A 202 12.05 5.14 11.64
C LEU A 202 11.78 4.51 13.02
N PHE A 203 12.83 4.14 13.76
CA PHE A 203 12.72 3.65 15.12
C PHE A 203 12.19 4.73 16.09
N GLU A 204 12.70 5.95 16.00
CA GLU A 204 12.29 7.09 16.85
C GLU A 204 10.82 7.47 16.68
N ILE A 205 10.27 7.23 15.50
CA ILE A 205 8.86 7.48 15.17
C ILE A 205 8.00 6.21 15.28
N HIS A 206 8.54 5.16 15.94
CA HIS A 206 7.87 3.90 16.24
C HIS A 206 7.37 3.10 15.01
N MET A 207 7.96 3.33 13.83
CA MET A 207 7.67 2.55 12.64
C MET A 207 8.39 1.20 12.70
N PRO A 208 7.72 0.08 12.35
CA PRO A 208 8.40 -1.20 12.21
C PRO A 208 9.55 -1.06 11.20
N VAL A 209 10.78 -1.36 11.63
CA VAL A 209 11.97 -1.18 10.80
C VAL A 209 12.93 -2.36 10.88
N TRP A 210 13.47 -2.74 9.72
CA TRP A 210 14.43 -3.83 9.56
C TRP A 210 15.70 -3.35 8.87
N MET A 211 16.82 -3.36 9.59
CA MET A 211 18.13 -3.01 9.07
C MET A 211 18.76 -4.19 8.32
N VAL A 212 19.08 -3.97 7.05
CA VAL A 212 19.73 -4.94 6.16
C VAL A 212 21.24 -4.67 6.15
N TRP A 213 21.99 -5.59 6.72
CA TRP A 213 23.44 -5.50 6.82
C TRP A 213 24.13 -6.24 5.69
N LYS A 214 25.06 -5.54 5.03
CA LYS A 214 26.10 -6.18 4.22
C LYS A 214 27.02 -7.01 5.13
N PRO A 215 27.51 -8.18 4.69
CA PRO A 215 28.30 -9.06 5.55
C PRO A 215 29.53 -8.41 6.20
N ASN A 216 30.15 -7.45 5.51
CA ASN A 216 31.32 -6.70 5.98
C ASN A 216 30.99 -5.47 6.85
N CYS A 217 29.72 -5.13 7.03
CA CYS A 217 29.27 -3.97 7.79
C CYS A 217 28.62 -4.35 9.13
N VAL A 218 28.52 -5.64 9.46
CA VAL A 218 28.00 -6.09 10.75
C VAL A 218 29.00 -5.70 11.85
N PRO A 219 28.61 -4.92 12.87
CA PRO A 219 29.49 -4.56 13.96
C PRO A 219 29.99 -5.82 14.69
N PRO A 220 31.30 -5.93 15.00
CA PRO A 220 31.85 -7.11 15.66
C PRO A 220 31.34 -7.30 17.09
N ASP A 221 30.82 -6.23 17.69
CA ASP A 221 30.25 -6.15 19.03
C ASP A 221 28.71 -6.11 19.03
N MET A 222 28.07 -6.36 17.89
CA MET A 222 26.60 -6.42 17.79
C MET A 222 26.05 -7.49 18.74
N GLN A 223 25.19 -7.07 19.66
CA GLN A 223 24.47 -7.97 20.55
C GLN A 223 23.15 -8.39 19.91
N VAL A 224 23.04 -9.67 19.57
CA VAL A 224 21.79 -10.27 19.08
C VAL A 224 21.04 -10.86 20.26
N SER A 225 19.92 -10.25 20.62
CA SER A 225 19.07 -10.70 21.74
C SER A 225 18.32 -11.99 21.42
N LYS A 226 17.81 -12.10 20.18
CA LYS A 226 16.98 -13.23 19.72
C LYS A 226 17.24 -13.48 18.24
N ALA A 227 17.56 -14.73 17.89
CA ALA A 227 17.53 -15.20 16.51
C ALA A 227 16.11 -15.72 16.20
N ILE A 228 15.58 -15.33 15.04
CA ILE A 228 14.22 -15.65 14.60
C ILE A 228 14.23 -16.10 13.15
N GLU A 229 13.25 -16.92 12.80
CA GLU A 229 13.01 -17.32 11.42
C GLU A 229 12.37 -16.17 10.64
N ILE A 230 12.66 -16.13 9.34
CA ILE A 230 12.09 -15.16 8.42
C ILE A 230 10.63 -15.54 8.17
N THR A 231 9.72 -14.58 8.31
CA THR A 231 8.30 -14.73 8.03
C THR A 231 8.03 -14.47 6.56
N CYS A 232 7.37 -15.40 5.87
CA CYS A 232 6.93 -15.21 4.48
C CYS A 232 5.46 -14.78 4.43
N PRO A 233 5.05 -13.96 3.45
CA PRO A 233 3.63 -13.69 3.23
C PRO A 233 2.92 -14.98 2.80
N HIS A 234 1.82 -15.32 3.47
CA HIS A 234 0.99 -16.49 3.10
C HIS A 234 -0.26 -16.11 2.29
N ASP A 235 -0.59 -14.83 2.25
CA ASP A 235 -1.86 -14.31 1.72
C ASP A 235 -1.68 -13.35 0.53
N ILE A 236 -0.44 -13.21 0.04
CA ILE A 236 -0.14 -12.50 -1.20
C ILE A 236 -0.45 -13.44 -2.36
N VAL A 237 -1.39 -13.00 -3.20
CA VAL A 237 -1.71 -13.67 -4.45
C VAL A 237 -0.50 -13.57 -5.38
N THR A 238 -0.12 -14.70 -5.98
CA THR A 238 0.95 -14.79 -6.99
C THR A 238 0.46 -15.33 -8.33
N ASP A 239 -0.81 -15.75 -8.41
CA ASP A 239 -1.37 -16.35 -9.61
C ASP A 239 -1.60 -15.28 -10.69
N PRO A 240 -0.97 -15.43 -11.88
CA PRO A 240 -1.14 -14.49 -12.97
C PRO A 240 -2.56 -14.56 -13.52
N GLU A 241 -3.10 -13.42 -13.91
CA GLU A 241 -4.36 -13.34 -14.65
C GLU A 241 -4.07 -13.09 -16.12
N VAL A 242 -4.76 -13.84 -17.00
CA VAL A 242 -4.73 -13.55 -18.44
C VAL A 242 -5.71 -12.42 -18.70
N PHE A 243 -5.24 -11.18 -18.55
CA PHE A 243 -5.95 -10.03 -19.06
C PHE A 243 -5.87 -10.05 -20.59
N GLU A 244 -6.96 -10.43 -21.28
CA GLU A 244 -7.07 -10.15 -22.71
C GLU A 244 -7.13 -8.63 -22.85
N VAL A 245 -5.98 -8.01 -23.14
CA VAL A 245 -5.86 -6.57 -23.33
C VAL A 245 -6.64 -6.18 -24.60
N ARG A 246 -7.96 -6.06 -24.49
CA ARG A 246 -8.79 -5.38 -25.48
C ARG A 246 -8.72 -3.89 -25.17
N GLU A 247 -7.66 -3.29 -25.70
CA GLU A 247 -7.47 -1.89 -26.10
C GLU A 247 -7.70 -0.74 -25.10
N MET A 248 -8.23 -0.91 -23.89
CA MET A 248 -8.47 0.25 -23.00
C MET A 248 -7.29 0.65 -22.10
N LEU A 249 -6.31 -0.23 -21.86
CA LEU A 249 -5.11 0.11 -21.11
C LEU A 249 -3.87 -0.49 -21.80
N LYS A 250 -3.42 0.17 -22.88
CA LYS A 250 -2.02 0.01 -23.30
C LYS A 250 -1.14 0.69 -22.25
N TRP A 251 -0.81 -0.03 -21.18
CA TRP A 251 0.38 0.28 -20.40
C TRP A 251 1.55 0.11 -21.36
N HIS A 252 2.18 1.21 -21.76
CA HIS A 252 3.49 1.10 -22.38
C HIS A 252 4.39 0.42 -21.37
N SER A 253 4.79 -0.82 -21.67
CA SER A 253 5.80 -1.57 -20.95
C SER A 253 7.14 -0.86 -21.12
N ALA A 254 7.29 0.28 -20.45
CA ALA A 254 8.57 0.94 -20.28
C ALA A 254 9.27 0.20 -19.15
N TRP A 255 10.43 -0.37 -19.47
CA TRP A 255 11.34 -0.92 -18.49
C TRP A 255 11.75 0.20 -17.55
N TYR A 256 11.28 0.15 -16.31
CA TYR A 256 11.77 1.05 -15.27
C TYR A 256 13.10 0.49 -14.76
N HIS A 257 14.19 1.07 -15.25
CA HIS A 257 15.49 0.91 -14.62
C HIS A 257 15.60 1.91 -13.47
N PRO A 258 15.92 1.49 -12.23
CA PRO A 258 16.17 2.43 -11.15
C PRO A 258 17.48 3.17 -11.48
N GLY A 259 17.39 4.45 -11.86
CA GLY A 259 18.57 5.30 -11.99
C GLY A 259 18.59 6.33 -13.12
N GLU A 260 17.67 6.34 -14.08
CA GLU A 260 17.68 7.33 -15.15
C GLU A 260 16.54 8.34 -15.05
N LEU A 261 16.90 9.53 -14.55
CA LEU A 261 16.17 10.78 -14.71
C LEU A 261 16.02 11.11 -16.21
N CYS A 262 14.82 10.92 -16.75
CA CYS A 262 14.38 11.73 -17.88
C CYS A 262 12.86 11.92 -17.85
N HIS A 263 12.44 13.00 -17.19
CA HIS A 263 11.22 13.68 -17.57
C HIS A 263 11.33 14.12 -19.04
N ARG A 264 10.47 13.57 -19.89
CA ARG A 264 10.04 14.29 -21.10
C ARG A 264 8.52 14.36 -21.10
N HIS A 265 8.05 15.57 -20.91
CA HIS A 265 6.69 15.97 -21.26
C HIS A 265 6.42 15.66 -22.73
N THR A 266 5.31 14.98 -22.98
CA THR A 266 4.28 15.32 -23.97
C THR A 266 3.03 14.54 -23.65
#